data_AF-A0A2D6X1Y5-F1
#
_entry.id   AF-A0A2D6X1Y5-F1
#
_cell.length_a   1.000
_cell.length_b   1.000
_cell.length_c   1.000
_cell.angle_alpha   90.00
_cell.angle_beta   90.00
_cell.angle_gamma   90.00
#
_symmetry.space_group_name_H-M   'P 1'
#
loop_
_entity.id
_entity.type
_entity.pdbx_description
1 polymer ?
#
loop_
_entity_poly.entity_id
_entity_poly.type
_entity_poly.pdbx_seq_one_letter_code
_entity_poly.pdbx_strand_id
1 'polypeptide(L)'
;MQKVIYMMEESKYYEYLLKIEQDRHMFNELFFNVIDKENIVKTSLLSEYHSLLFHIEDLLLQIEDLYNPKEKQFYVNKEAALKLSVLLSALMTVKDELLKQNVSLSIH
;
A
#
# COMPACT_ATOMS: atom_id res chain seq x y z
N MET A 1 -28.66 -9.77 11.09
CA MET A 1 -27.66 -8.72 10.80
C MET A 1 -27.15 -8.93 9.38
N GLN A 2 -27.51 -8.05 8.44
CA GLN A 2 -26.98 -8.12 7.07
C GLN A 2 -25.47 -7.85 7.11
N LYS A 3 -24.66 -8.87 6.79
CA LYS A 3 -23.21 -8.73 6.60
C LYS A 3 -23.01 -7.78 5.42
N VAL A 4 -22.50 -6.58 5.67
CA VAL A 4 -22.02 -5.72 4.58
C VAL A 4 -20.77 -6.40 4.01
N ILE A 5 -20.94 -7.03 2.86
CA ILE A 5 -19.86 -7.59 2.05
C ILE A 5 -19.49 -6.47 1.09
N TYR A 6 -18.37 -5.79 1.36
CA TYR A 6 -17.82 -4.82 0.42
C TYR A 6 -17.26 -5.59 -0.78
N MET A 7 -17.25 -4.95 -1.95
CA MET A 7 -16.78 -5.58 -3.18
C MET A 7 -15.61 -4.77 -3.72
N MET A 8 -14.57 -5.47 -4.16
CA MET A 8 -13.46 -4.89 -4.91
C MET A 8 -13.41 -5.56 -6.28
N GLU A 9 -13.35 -4.73 -7.34
CA GLU A 9 -13.17 -5.23 -8.70
C GLU A 9 -11.81 -5.87 -8.88
N GLU A 10 -11.75 -6.91 -9.71
CA GLU A 10 -10.49 -7.60 -10.03
C GLU A 10 -9.40 -6.67 -10.57
N SER A 11 -9.79 -5.72 -11.42
CA SER A 11 -8.90 -4.68 -11.97
C SER A 11 -8.24 -3.85 -10.86
N LYS A 12 -9.01 -3.46 -9.84
CA LYS A 12 -8.53 -2.64 -8.72
C LYS A 12 -7.59 -3.40 -7.80
N TYR A 13 -7.86 -4.68 -7.59
CA TYR A 13 -6.97 -5.56 -6.82
C TYR A 13 -5.57 -5.61 -7.45
N TYR A 14 -5.49 -5.94 -8.74
CA TYR A 14 -4.22 -6.02 -9.45
C TYR A 14 -3.55 -4.65 -9.63
N GLU A 15 -4.33 -3.56 -9.78
CA GLU A 15 -3.81 -2.20 -9.78
C GLU A 15 -3.06 -1.87 -8.47
N TYR A 16 -3.61 -2.28 -7.32
CA TYR A 16 -2.94 -2.06 -6.03
C TYR A 16 -1.68 -2.91 -5.87
N LEU A 17 -1.72 -4.19 -6.23
CA LEU A 17 -0.53 -5.05 -6.17
C LEU A 17 0.60 -4.51 -7.04
N LEU A 18 0.31 -4.10 -8.28
CA LEU A 18 1.31 -3.55 -9.19
C LEU A 18 1.94 -2.26 -8.62
N LYS A 19 1.14 -1.37 -8.05
CA LYS A 19 1.65 -0.14 -7.41
C LYS A 19 2.56 -0.45 -6.22
N ILE A 20 2.18 -1.43 -5.39
CA ILE A 20 2.99 -1.84 -4.23
C ILE A 20 4.31 -2.45 -4.67
N GLU A 21 4.30 -3.30 -5.71
CA GLU A 21 5.52 -3.86 -6.29
C GLU A 21 6.46 -2.75 -6.81
N GLN A 22 5.93 -1.81 -7.60
CA GLN A 22 6.69 -0.66 -8.10
C GLN A 22 7.29 0.18 -6.97
N ASP A 23 6.48 0.53 -5.98
CA ASP A 23 6.90 1.34 -4.84
C ASP A 23 7.96 0.64 -3.97
N ARG A 24 7.92 -0.70 -3.84
CA ARG A 24 8.97 -1.47 -3.15
C ARG A 24 10.29 -1.49 -3.91
N HIS A 25 10.24 -1.66 -5.23
CA HIS A 25 11.45 -1.57 -6.05
C HIS A 25 12.12 -0.20 -5.88
N MET A 26 11.33 0.87 -5.94
CA MET A 26 11.80 2.23 -5.68
C MET A 26 12.35 2.40 -4.27
N PHE A 27 11.66 1.86 -3.25
CA PHE A 27 12.13 1.93 -1.88
C PHE A 27 13.51 1.28 -1.73
N ASN A 28 13.73 0.11 -2.33
CA ASN A 28 15.03 -0.56 -2.25
C ASN A 28 16.14 0.29 -2.88
N GLU A 29 15.88 0.93 -4.02
CA GLU A 29 16.84 1.85 -4.64
C GLU A 29 17.12 3.09 -3.78
N LEU A 30 16.06 3.66 -3.18
CA LEU A 30 16.18 4.86 -2.34
C LEU A 30 16.81 4.56 -0.99
N PHE A 31 16.50 3.42 -0.36
CA PHE A 31 16.97 3.08 0.98
C PHE A 31 18.50 3.00 1.01
N PHE A 32 19.14 2.39 0.01
CA PHE A 32 20.60 2.37 -0.07
C PHE A 32 21.23 3.75 -0.31
N ASN A 33 20.52 4.64 -1.01
CA ASN A 33 20.99 6.00 -1.32
C ASN A 33 20.71 7.01 -0.20
N VAL A 34 19.76 6.71 0.70
CA VAL A 34 19.25 7.61 1.75
C VAL A 34 19.70 7.21 3.15
N ILE A 35 20.45 6.10 3.32
CA ILE A 35 21.22 5.86 4.55
C ILE A 35 22.39 6.85 4.58
N ASP A 36 22.05 8.12 4.74
CA ASP A 36 22.91 9.16 5.24
C ASP A 36 22.38 9.48 6.64
N LYS A 37 23.24 9.31 7.65
CA LYS A 37 22.84 9.38 9.07
C LYS A 37 22.35 10.77 9.48
N GLU A 38 22.43 11.75 8.58
CA GLU A 38 22.12 13.15 8.83
C GLU A 38 20.62 13.49 8.73
N ASN A 39 19.77 12.63 8.15
CA ASN A 39 18.33 12.91 8.02
C ASN A 39 17.41 11.81 8.58
N ILE A 40 17.37 11.71 9.92
CA ILE A 40 16.56 10.78 10.71
C ILE A 40 15.07 10.84 10.32
N VAL A 41 14.54 12.03 10.03
CA VAL A 41 13.12 12.22 9.67
C VAL A 41 12.81 11.51 8.35
N LYS A 42 13.67 11.70 7.34
CA LYS A 42 13.53 11.06 6.02
C LYS A 42 13.62 9.53 6.12
N THR A 43 14.58 9.01 6.90
CA THR A 43 14.69 7.56 7.13
C THR A 43 13.45 7.01 7.83
N SER A 44 12.91 7.71 8.85
CA SER A 44 11.70 7.30 9.56
C SER A 44 10.48 7.23 8.64
N LEU A 45 10.26 8.28 7.82
CA LEU A 45 9.15 8.33 6.87
C LEU A 45 9.26 7.23 5.81
N LEU A 46 10.47 6.96 5.31
CA LEU A 46 10.72 5.86 4.39
C LEU A 46 10.39 4.50 5.03
N SER A 47 10.85 4.26 6.25
CA SER A 47 10.53 3.01 6.98
C SER A 47 9.03 2.85 7.22
N GLU A 48 8.32 3.93 7.56
CA GLU A 48 6.87 3.92 7.73
C GLU A 48 6.16 3.64 6.40
N TYR A 49 6.57 4.27 5.31
CA TYR A 49 6.05 4.02 3.98
C TYR A 49 6.18 2.54 3.59
N HIS A 50 7.36 1.96 3.79
CA HIS A 50 7.63 0.55 3.52
C HIS A 50 6.78 -0.38 4.39
N SER A 51 6.63 -0.06 5.69
CA SER A 51 5.77 -0.84 6.59
C SER A 51 4.31 -0.82 6.14
N LEU A 52 3.81 0.32 5.66
CA LEU A 52 2.44 0.45 5.17
C LEU A 52 2.22 -0.36 3.88
N LEU A 53 3.16 -0.31 2.93
CA LEU A 53 3.11 -1.16 1.73
C LEU A 53 3.00 -2.64 2.08
N PHE A 54 3.80 -3.11 3.02
CA PHE A 54 3.78 -4.51 3.48
C PHE A 54 2.41 -4.89 4.08
N HIS A 55 1.85 -4.05 4.96
CA HIS A 55 0.56 -4.31 5.57
C HIS A 55 -0.60 -4.29 4.57
N ILE A 56 -0.53 -3.43 3.56
CA ILE A 56 -1.54 -3.38 2.49
C ILE A 56 -1.45 -4.65 1.64
N GLU A 57 -0.25 -5.08 1.26
CA GLU A 57 -0.05 -6.31 0.51
C GLU A 57 -0.55 -7.54 1.26
N ASP A 58 -0.15 -7.71 2.53
CA ASP A 58 -0.62 -8.82 3.37
C ASP A 58 -2.15 -8.89 3.43
N LEU A 59 -2.80 -7.73 3.57
CA LEU A 59 -4.25 -7.64 3.56
C LEU A 59 -4.87 -7.96 2.19
N LEU A 60 -4.23 -7.57 1.09
CA LEU A 60 -4.66 -7.94 -0.27
C LEU A 60 -4.55 -9.44 -0.49
N LEU A 61 -3.45 -10.07 -0.08
CA LEU A 61 -3.28 -11.52 -0.20
C LEU A 61 -4.34 -12.29 0.61
N GLN A 62 -4.71 -11.80 1.80
CA GLN A 62 -5.84 -12.36 2.56
C GLN A 62 -7.20 -12.17 1.85
N ILE A 63 -7.36 -11.10 1.07
CA ILE A 63 -8.56 -10.85 0.26
C ILE A 63 -8.59 -11.77 -0.97
N GLU A 64 -7.43 -12.20 -1.49
CA GLU A 64 -7.33 -13.08 -2.66
C GLU A 64 -8.09 -14.39 -2.49
N ASP A 65 -8.03 -14.95 -1.28
CA ASP A 65 -8.76 -16.17 -0.90
C ASP A 65 -10.29 -16.06 -1.05
N LEU A 66 -10.80 -14.82 -1.15
CA LEU A 66 -12.23 -14.50 -1.27
C LEU A 66 -12.64 -14.10 -2.70
N TYR A 67 -11.81 -14.44 -3.69
CA TYR A 67 -12.08 -14.22 -5.10
C TYR A 67 -13.24 -15.06 -5.63
N ASN A 68 -14.14 -14.43 -6.38
CA ASN A 68 -15.19 -15.09 -7.15
C ASN A 68 -14.91 -14.99 -8.65
N PRO A 69 -14.44 -16.09 -9.29
CA PRO A 69 -14.11 -16.09 -10.72
C PRO A 69 -15.28 -15.82 -11.65
N LYS A 70 -16.52 -16.12 -11.22
CA LYS A 70 -17.72 -15.91 -12.05
C LYS A 70 -18.05 -14.42 -12.17
N GLU A 71 -17.82 -13.67 -11.10
CA GLU A 71 -18.15 -12.25 -11.01
C GLU A 71 -16.94 -11.34 -11.23
N LYS A 72 -15.72 -11.89 -11.24
CA LYS A 72 -14.45 -11.13 -11.29
C LYS A 72 -14.36 -10.10 -10.18
N GLN A 73 -14.72 -10.52 -8.98
CA GLN A 73 -14.78 -9.67 -7.80
C GLN A 73 -14.16 -10.37 -6.59
N PHE A 74 -13.59 -9.57 -5.70
CA PHE A 74 -13.15 -9.98 -4.39
C PHE A 74 -14.18 -9.50 -3.35
N TYR A 75 -14.60 -10.41 -2.48
CA TYR A 75 -15.52 -10.08 -1.39
C TYR A 75 -14.75 -9.75 -0.13
N VAL A 76 -14.88 -8.50 0.31
CA VAL A 76 -14.14 -7.99 1.45
C VAL A 76 -15.09 -7.83 2.62
N ASN A 77 -14.76 -8.44 3.76
CA ASN A 77 -15.53 -8.20 4.97
C ASN A 77 -15.33 -6.75 5.45
N LYS A 78 -16.30 -6.22 6.21
CA LYS A 78 -16.29 -4.83 6.69
C LYS A 78 -15.00 -4.41 7.41
N GLU A 79 -14.43 -5.30 8.21
CA GLU A 79 -13.22 -5.01 8.98
C GLU A 79 -12.01 -4.87 8.07
N ALA A 80 -11.80 -5.81 7.15
CA ALA A 80 -10.73 -5.76 6.15
C ALA A 80 -10.88 -4.55 5.23
N ALA A 81 -12.11 -4.23 4.78
CA ALA A 81 -12.38 -3.05 3.96
C ALA A 81 -12.01 -1.74 4.69
N LEU A 82 -12.37 -1.64 5.98
CA LEU A 82 -12.02 -0.49 6.80
C LEU A 82 -10.50 -0.39 7.01
N LYS A 83 -9.84 -1.50 7.35
CA LYS A 83 -8.38 -1.54 7.53
C LYS A 83 -7.66 -1.09 6.25
N LEU A 84 -8.07 -1.63 5.09
CA LEU A 84 -7.49 -1.26 3.81
C LEU A 84 -7.65 0.23 3.53
N SER A 85 -8.85 0.79 3.77
CA SER A 85 -9.11 2.22 3.58
C SER A 85 -8.22 3.09 4.48
N VAL A 86 -8.03 2.70 5.74
CA VAL A 86 -7.18 3.45 6.69
C VAL A 86 -5.71 3.37 6.26
N LEU A 87 -5.22 2.18 5.91
CA LEU A 87 -3.84 1.98 5.48
C LEU A 87 -3.51 2.75 4.19
N LEU A 88 -4.40 2.74 3.20
CA LEU A 88 -4.23 3.51 1.96
C LEU A 88 -4.16 5.02 2.24
N SER A 89 -5.01 5.53 3.14
CA SER A 89 -4.98 6.95 3.53
C SER A 89 -3.68 7.32 4.26
N ALA A 90 -3.19 6.43 5.12
CA ALA A 90 -1.91 6.61 5.81
C ALA A 90 -0.75 6.60 4.81
N LEU A 91 -0.74 5.65 3.87
CA LEU A 91 0.28 5.55 2.82
C LEU A 91 0.36 6.84 1.99
N MET A 92 -0.79 7.38 1.57
CA MET A 92 -0.85 8.65 0.85
C MET A 92 -0.31 9.81 1.69
N THR A 93 -0.64 9.86 2.99
CA THR A 93 -0.14 10.91 3.89
C THR A 93 1.38 10.86 4.02
N VAL A 94 1.95 9.67 4.23
CA VAL A 94 3.40 9.49 4.34
C VAL A 94 4.09 9.81 3.01
N LYS A 95 3.48 9.45 1.87
CA LYS A 95 3.97 9.82 0.53
C LYS A 95 4.07 11.33 0.37
N ASP A 96 3.03 12.06 0.77
CA ASP A 96 3.02 13.52 0.68
C ASP A 96 4.08 14.16 1.58
N GLU A 97 4.31 13.62 2.78
CA GLU A 97 5.41 14.08 3.65
C GLU A 97 6.79 13.78 3.05
N LEU A 98 6.98 12.62 2.43
CA LEU A 98 8.21 12.28 1.71
C LEU A 98 8.47 13.24 0.54
N LEU A 99 7.44 13.60 -0.22
CA LEU A 99 7.54 14.58 -1.30
C LEU A 99 7.97 15.97 -0.78
N LYS A 100 7.43 16.42 0.37
CA LYS A 100 7.87 17.68 1.02
C LYS A 100 9.33 17.64 1.46
N GLN A 101 9.87 16.46 1.74
CA GLN A 101 11.30 16.23 2.05
C GLN A 101 12.16 16.02 0.79
N ASN A 102 11.65 16.35 -0.40
CA ASN A 102 12.31 16.13 -1.70
C ASN A 102 12.66 14.66 -1.97
N VAL A 103 11.82 13.73 -1.52
CA VAL A 103 11.93 12.30 -1.83
C VAL A 103 10.90 11.98 -2.90
N SER A 104 11.34 11.82 -4.15
CA SER A 104 10.44 11.41 -5.23
C SER A 104 10.27 9.90 -5.26
N LEU A 105 9.00 9.47 -5.21
CA LEU A 105 8.56 8.09 -5.37
C LEU A 105 7.86 7.90 -6.74
N SER A 106 8.49 8.38 -7.81
CA SER A 106 8.07 8.15 -9.20
C SER A 106 9.21 7.58 -10.05
N ILE A 107 8.92 6.54 -10.85
CA ILE A 107 9.80 6.07 -11.94
C ILE A 107 9.76 7.13 -13.05
N HIS A 108 10.91 7.66 -13.47
CA HIS A 108 11.02 8.35 -14.75
C HIS A 108 11.26 7.35 -15.87
#